data_AF-H0E6I3-F1
#
_entry.id   AF-H0E6I3-F1
#
_cell.length_a   1.000
_cell.length_b   1.000
_cell.length_c   1.000
_cell.angle_alpha   90.00
_cell.angle_beta   90.00
_cell.angle_gamma   90.00
#
_symmetry.space_group_name_H-M   'P 1'
#
loop_
_entity.id
_entity.type
_entity.pdbx_description
1 polymer ?
#
loop_
_entity_poly.entity_id
_entity_poly.type
_entity_poly.pdbx_seq_one_letter_code
_entity_poly.pdbx_strand_id
1 'polypeptide(L)'
;MARKRKDTPPKLPTVQQRSDDGRHVLDLRCAMTARTRTLYAETFGGATGQASSTREDAWHRAVEFLFERLVVGWTIDDVPTTGQKQLLLRFRVASPEERTWIRTALRAHLADWFPEMQAP
;
A
#
# COMPACT_ATOMS: atom_id res chain seq x y z
N MET A 1 -11.93 -6.10 41.32
CA MET A 1 -11.68 -6.52 39.92
C MET A 1 -11.48 -5.28 39.05
N ALA A 2 -10.23 -4.83 38.84
CA ALA A 2 -9.94 -3.63 38.05
C ALA A 2 -9.92 -3.96 36.55
N ARG A 3 -10.80 -3.33 35.77
CA ARG A 3 -10.90 -3.50 34.32
C ARG A 3 -9.69 -2.84 33.66
N LYS A 4 -8.75 -3.65 33.16
CA LYS A 4 -7.58 -3.20 32.38
C LYS A 4 -8.08 -2.36 31.20
N ARG A 5 -7.82 -1.04 31.20
CA ARG A 5 -8.07 -0.17 30.05
C ARG A 5 -7.22 -0.73 28.90
N LYS A 6 -7.86 -1.10 27.78
CA LYS A 6 -7.15 -1.44 26.54
C LYS A 6 -6.49 -0.15 26.07
N ASP A 7 -5.18 -0.05 26.30
CA ASP A 7 -4.35 0.98 25.70
C ASP A 7 -4.53 0.88 24.19
N THR A 8 -5.22 1.86 23.61
CA THR A 8 -5.43 1.89 22.16
C THR A 8 -4.11 2.36 21.58
N PRO A 9 -3.39 1.53 20.79
CA PRO A 9 -2.12 1.95 20.25
C PRO A 9 -2.31 3.24 19.45
N PRO A 10 -1.37 4.20 19.53
CA PRO A 10 -1.49 5.48 18.85
C PRO A 10 -1.71 5.26 17.35
N LYS A 11 -2.74 5.92 16.80
CA LYS A 11 -3.04 5.87 15.37
C LYS A 11 -1.86 6.51 14.64
N LEU A 12 -1.19 5.74 13.78
CA LEU A 12 -0.11 6.25 12.94
C LEU A 12 -0.64 7.36 12.04
N PRO A 13 0.17 8.40 11.73
CA PRO A 13 -0.24 9.45 10.83
C PRO A 13 -0.61 8.88 9.46
N THR A 14 -1.68 9.43 8.87
CA THR A 14 -2.16 9.09 7.54
C THR A 14 -2.36 10.34 6.71
N VAL A 15 -2.07 10.26 5.41
CA VAL A 15 -2.34 11.32 4.42
C VAL A 15 -3.29 10.82 3.35
N GLN A 16 -3.99 11.75 2.70
CA GLN A 16 -4.87 11.44 1.58
C GLN A 16 -4.19 11.74 0.26
N GLN A 17 -4.18 10.77 -0.64
CA GLN A 17 -3.80 10.96 -2.04
C GLN A 17 -5.06 10.96 -2.90
N ARG A 18 -5.28 12.02 -3.68
CA ARG A 18 -6.46 12.19 -4.53
C ARG A 18 -6.08 12.05 -6.01
N SER A 19 -6.95 11.47 -6.82
CA SER A 19 -6.86 11.56 -8.28
C SER A 19 -7.18 12.98 -8.76
N ASP A 20 -6.69 13.36 -9.93
CA ASP A 20 -6.99 14.68 -10.54
C ASP A 20 -8.48 14.97 -10.66
N ASP A 21 -9.28 13.97 -11.03
CA ASP A 21 -10.74 14.08 -11.16
C ASP A 21 -11.48 14.00 -9.80
N GLY A 22 -10.75 13.84 -8.69
CA GLY A 22 -11.31 13.76 -7.34
C GLY A 22 -12.09 12.48 -7.00
N ARG A 23 -12.43 11.65 -7.99
CA ARG A 23 -13.20 10.41 -7.80
C ARG A 23 -12.52 9.38 -6.92
N HIS A 24 -11.19 9.29 -6.96
CA HIS A 24 -10.44 8.32 -6.17
C HIS A 24 -9.65 9.00 -5.04
N VAL A 25 -9.74 8.43 -3.84
CA VAL A 25 -8.97 8.86 -2.67
C VAL A 25 -8.37 7.66 -1.96
N LEU A 26 -7.05 7.61 -1.80
CA LEU A 26 -6.35 6.65 -0.92
C LEU A 26 -6.00 7.32 0.41
N ASP A 27 -6.31 6.66 1.52
CA ASP A 27 -5.73 6.98 2.83
C ASP A 27 -4.47 6.12 3.03
N LEU A 28 -3.32 6.78 3.18
CA LEU A 28 -1.99 6.14 3.22
C LEU A 28 -1.32 6.33 4.58
N ARG A 29 -0.76 5.27 5.15
CA ARG A 29 0.07 5.33 6.35
C ARG A 29 1.40 6.01 6.04
N CYS A 30 1.81 6.91 6.93
CA CYS A 30 3.08 7.63 6.85
C CYS A 30 4.21 6.97 7.64
N ALA A 31 4.02 5.72 8.06
CA ALA A 31 5.01 4.97 8.83
C ALA A 31 5.05 3.50 8.43
N MET A 32 6.25 2.97 8.26
CA MET A 32 6.56 1.55 8.03
C MET A 32 7.72 1.15 8.93
N THR A 33 7.70 -0.07 9.46
CA THR A 33 8.82 -0.58 10.25
C THR A 33 10.02 -0.88 9.35
N ALA A 34 11.25 -0.83 9.90
CA ALA A 34 12.46 -1.23 9.19
C ALA A 34 12.34 -2.64 8.59
N ARG A 35 11.78 -3.59 9.35
CA ARG A 35 11.53 -4.96 8.88
C ARG A 35 10.62 -5.00 7.65
N THR A 36 9.56 -4.18 7.62
CA THR A 36 8.65 -4.12 6.48
C THR A 36 9.35 -3.55 5.23
N ARG A 37 10.24 -2.57 5.41
CA ARG A 37 11.04 -2.00 4.30
C ARG A 37 12.02 -3.03 3.73
N THR A 38 12.68 -3.83 4.57
CA THR A 38 13.55 -4.93 4.12
C THR A 38 12.78 -5.99 3.33
N LEU A 39 11.62 -6.44 3.83
CA LEU A 39 10.78 -7.41 3.13
C LEU A 39 10.31 -6.90 1.75
N TYR A 40 10.02 -5.60 1.66
CA TYR A 40 9.70 -4.98 0.37
C TYR A 40 10.88 -5.04 -0.60
N ALA A 41 12.09 -4.70 -0.16
CA ALA A 41 13.29 -4.75 -1.00
C ALA A 41 13.57 -6.17 -1.54
N GLU A 42 13.37 -7.21 -0.71
CA GLU A 42 13.48 -8.61 -1.11
C GLU A 42 12.39 -9.00 -2.13
N THR A 43 11.16 -8.53 -1.92
CA THR A 43 10.02 -8.77 -2.83
C THR A 43 10.26 -8.11 -4.20
N PHE A 44 10.73 -6.87 -4.20
CA PHE A 44 10.99 -6.08 -5.39
C PHE A 44 12.23 -6.57 -6.16
N GLY A 45 13.31 -6.92 -5.44
CA GLY A 45 14.57 -7.39 -6.02
C GLY A 45 14.45 -8.75 -6.72
N GLY A 46 13.36 -9.49 -6.47
CA GLY A 46 13.19 -10.86 -6.91
C GLY A 46 14.10 -11.79 -6.09
N ALA A 47 13.52 -12.78 -5.41
CA ALA A 47 14.34 -13.76 -4.71
C ALA A 47 15.33 -14.41 -5.70
N THR A 48 16.62 -14.31 -5.39
CA THR A 48 17.79 -14.69 -6.21
C THR A 48 17.89 -16.19 -6.57
N GLY A 49 16.79 -16.95 -6.55
CA GLY A 49 16.81 -18.41 -6.58
C GLY A 49 15.72 -19.11 -7.39
N GLN A 50 14.78 -18.43 -8.06
CA GLN A 50 13.78 -19.11 -8.89
C GLN A 50 13.70 -18.53 -10.30
N ALA A 51 14.36 -19.23 -11.24
CA ALA A 51 14.50 -18.87 -12.65
C ALA A 51 13.20 -18.84 -13.48
N SER A 52 12.01 -19.00 -12.87
CA SER A 52 10.71 -18.98 -13.56
C SER A 52 9.71 -17.93 -13.06
N SER A 53 10.01 -17.16 -12.01
CA SER A 53 9.18 -15.98 -11.66
C SER A 53 9.71 -14.77 -12.42
N THR A 54 8.97 -14.31 -13.42
CA THR A 54 9.37 -13.19 -14.26
C THR A 54 9.50 -11.89 -13.45
N ARG A 55 10.32 -10.96 -13.95
CA ARG A 55 10.47 -9.63 -13.36
C ARG A 55 9.13 -8.90 -13.18
N GLU A 56 8.18 -9.15 -14.07
CA GLU A 56 6.82 -8.59 -14.03
C GLU A 56 5.98 -9.14 -12.88
N ASP A 57 6.12 -10.43 -12.55
CA ASP A 57 5.43 -11.06 -11.42
C ASP A 57 5.97 -10.56 -10.07
N ALA A 58 7.30 -10.43 -9.94
CA ALA A 58 7.93 -9.81 -8.77
C ALA A 58 7.44 -8.36 -8.58
N TRP A 59 7.33 -7.64 -9.70
CA TRP A 59 6.84 -6.27 -9.74
C TRP A 59 5.38 -6.15 -9.29
N HIS A 60 4.49 -7.02 -9.78
CA HIS A 60 3.09 -7.07 -9.32
C HIS A 60 2.98 -7.40 -7.83
N ARG A 61 3.78 -8.36 -7.33
CA ARG A 61 3.81 -8.69 -5.90
C ARG A 61 4.31 -7.53 -5.04
N ALA A 62 5.29 -6.78 -5.50
CA ALA A 62 5.80 -5.61 -4.79
C ALA A 62 4.75 -4.51 -4.65
N VAL A 63 3.99 -4.24 -5.73
CA VAL A 63 2.87 -3.27 -5.67
C VAL A 63 1.78 -3.74 -4.71
N GLU A 64 1.39 -5.02 -4.78
CA GLU A 64 0.39 -5.59 -3.87
C GLU A 64 0.87 -5.53 -2.40
N PHE A 65 2.16 -5.81 -2.15
CA PHE A 65 2.77 -5.70 -0.83
C PHE A 65 2.70 -4.26 -0.29
N LEU A 66 3.08 -3.26 -1.10
CA LEU A 66 2.99 -1.86 -0.70
C LEU A 66 1.56 -1.43 -0.43
N PHE A 67 0.64 -1.82 -1.33
CA PHE A 67 -0.78 -1.57 -1.14
C PHE A 67 -1.27 -2.16 0.18
N GLU A 68 -0.86 -3.39 0.52
CA GLU A 68 -1.25 -4.04 1.77
C GLU A 68 -0.77 -3.27 3.02
N ARG A 69 0.45 -2.72 2.94
CA ARG A 69 1.10 -2.09 4.11
C ARG A 69 0.70 -0.64 4.28
N LEU A 70 0.56 0.10 3.19
CA LEU A 70 0.37 1.54 3.21
C LEU A 70 -1.10 1.95 3.16
N VAL A 71 -1.92 1.27 2.36
CA VAL A 71 -3.32 1.70 2.16
C VAL A 71 -4.19 1.25 3.33
N VAL A 72 -4.89 2.20 3.95
CA VAL A 72 -5.85 1.96 5.04
C VAL A 72 -7.28 2.30 4.70
N GLY A 73 -7.47 3.03 3.60
CA GLY A 73 -8.76 3.41 3.07
C GLY A 73 -8.65 3.68 1.58
N TRP A 74 -9.70 3.32 0.84
CA TRP A 74 -9.83 3.66 -0.56
C TRP A 74 -11.28 4.02 -0.86
N THR A 75 -11.51 5.28 -1.23
CA THR A 75 -12.82 5.81 -1.62
C THR A 75 -12.86 5.98 -3.13
N ILE A 76 -13.96 5.52 -3.75
CA ILE A 76 -14.28 5.78 -5.15
C ILE A 76 -15.70 6.31 -5.23
N ASP A 77 -15.92 7.47 -5.85
CA ASP A 77 -17.24 8.10 -6.00
C ASP A 77 -18.02 8.14 -4.66
N ASP A 78 -17.36 8.64 -3.61
CA ASP A 78 -17.88 8.71 -2.23
C ASP A 78 -18.22 7.34 -1.57
N VAL A 79 -17.82 6.22 -2.18
CA VAL A 79 -17.98 4.88 -1.58
C VAL A 79 -16.68 4.43 -0.91
N PRO A 80 -16.58 4.49 0.43
CA PRO A 80 -15.37 4.11 1.16
C PRO A 80 -15.23 2.59 1.29
N THR A 81 -14.02 2.10 1.00
CA THR A 81 -13.59 0.73 1.31
C THR A 81 -12.55 0.78 2.41
N THR A 82 -12.77 0.04 3.50
CA THR A 82 -11.84 -0.08 4.62
C THR A 82 -11.62 -1.53 5.01
N GLY A 83 -10.55 -1.78 5.76
CA GLY A 83 -10.18 -3.12 6.20
C GLY A 83 -9.36 -3.87 5.15
N GLN A 84 -8.27 -4.47 5.60
CA GLN A 84 -7.20 -4.92 4.69
C GLN A 84 -7.66 -5.95 3.66
N LYS A 85 -8.49 -6.91 4.08
CA LYS A 85 -9.02 -7.95 3.20
C LYS A 85 -9.89 -7.37 2.08
N GLN A 86 -10.73 -6.38 2.40
CA GLN A 86 -11.63 -5.76 1.43
C GLN A 86 -10.86 -4.85 0.47
N LEU A 87 -9.90 -4.08 0.99
CA LEU A 87 -8.98 -3.28 0.18
C LEU A 87 -8.23 -4.15 -0.82
N LEU A 88 -7.64 -5.27 -0.38
CA LEU A 88 -6.90 -6.17 -1.24
C LEU A 88 -7.79 -6.83 -2.30
N LEU A 89 -8.99 -7.28 -1.92
CA LEU A 89 -9.95 -7.84 -2.86
C LEU A 89 -10.32 -6.82 -3.95
N ARG A 90 -10.60 -5.58 -3.53
CA ARG A 90 -10.92 -4.47 -4.45
C ARG A 90 -9.76 -4.18 -5.40
N PHE A 91 -8.54 -4.09 -4.88
CA PHE A 91 -7.35 -3.88 -5.70
C PHE A 91 -7.17 -4.98 -6.77
N ARG A 92 -7.39 -6.24 -6.38
CA ARG A 92 -7.27 -7.38 -7.30
C ARG A 92 -8.31 -7.39 -8.42
N VAL A 93 -9.48 -6.79 -8.23
CA VAL A 93 -10.51 -6.66 -9.28
C VAL A 93 -10.52 -5.28 -9.94
N ALA A 94 -9.63 -4.37 -9.51
CA ALA A 94 -9.53 -3.03 -10.06
C ALA A 94 -9.16 -3.06 -11.55
N SER A 95 -9.70 -2.09 -12.28
CA SER A 95 -9.40 -1.85 -13.68
C SER A 95 -7.92 -1.49 -13.92
N PRO A 96 -7.42 -1.62 -15.15
CA PRO A 96 -6.04 -1.21 -15.49
C PRO A 96 -5.75 0.26 -15.19
N GLU A 97 -6.73 1.13 -15.37
CA GLU A 97 -6.62 2.57 -15.07
C GLU A 97 -6.46 2.81 -13.57
N GLU A 98 -7.34 2.22 -12.76
CA GLU A 98 -7.27 2.31 -11.30
C GLU A 98 -5.94 1.78 -10.77
N ARG A 99 -5.46 0.63 -11.27
CA ARG A 99 -4.17 0.07 -10.89
C ARG A 99 -3.00 1.00 -11.27
N THR A 100 -3.09 1.64 -12.43
CA THR A 100 -2.09 2.62 -12.88
C THR A 100 -2.06 3.83 -11.96
N TRP A 101 -3.23 4.37 -11.61
CA TRP A 101 -3.34 5.49 -10.66
C TRP A 101 -2.82 5.11 -9.26
N ILE A 102 -3.22 3.96 -8.73
CA ILE A 102 -2.73 3.47 -7.42
C ILE A 102 -1.21 3.36 -7.41
N ARG A 103 -0.63 2.82 -8.47
CA ARG A 103 0.83 2.75 -8.59
C ARG A 103 1.47 4.14 -8.56
N THR A 104 0.94 5.09 -9.32
CA THR A 104 1.44 6.48 -9.33
C THR A 104 1.32 7.11 -7.93
N ALA A 105 0.20 6.91 -7.24
CA ALA A 105 -0.02 7.34 -5.87
C ALA A 105 1.01 6.75 -4.89
N LEU A 106 1.27 5.44 -4.98
CA LEU A 106 2.27 4.76 -4.15
C LEU A 106 3.68 5.27 -4.42
N ARG A 107 4.04 5.52 -5.69
CA ARG A 107 5.36 6.10 -6.06
C ARG A 107 5.55 7.49 -5.46
N ALA A 108 4.56 8.36 -5.59
CA ALA A 108 4.60 9.70 -5.01
C ALA A 108 4.74 9.63 -3.48
N HIS A 109 3.93 8.79 -2.83
CA HIS A 109 3.98 8.62 -1.38
C HIS A 109 5.32 8.07 -0.87
N LEU A 110 5.93 7.13 -1.59
CA LEU A 110 7.27 6.65 -1.26
C LEU A 110 8.31 7.76 -1.40
N ALA A 111 8.25 8.58 -2.44
CA ALA A 111 9.20 9.69 -2.62
C ALA A 111 9.15 10.70 -1.47
N ASP A 112 7.94 10.99 -0.95
CA ASP A 112 7.75 11.94 0.15
C ASP A 112 8.10 11.36 1.53
N TRP A 113 7.72 10.10 1.81
CA TRP A 113 7.78 9.53 3.16
C TRP A 113 8.86 8.48 3.37
N PHE A 114 9.34 7.85 2.30
CA PHE A 114 10.32 6.76 2.34
C PHE A 114 11.33 6.88 1.18
N PRO A 115 12.05 8.02 1.06
CA PRO A 115 12.90 8.31 -0.09
C PRO A 115 14.05 7.31 -0.27
N GLU A 116 14.38 6.52 0.75
CA GLU A 116 15.36 5.44 0.67
C GLU A 116 14.85 4.17 -0.03
N MET A 117 13.53 4.03 -0.22
CA MET A 117 12.92 2.85 -0.82
C MET A 117 12.86 2.97 -2.35
N GLN A 118 13.15 1.88 -3.06
CA GLN A 118 12.96 1.83 -4.50
C GLN A 118 11.48 1.85 -4.85
N ALA A 119 11.05 2.80 -5.68
CA ALA A 119 9.67 2.86 -6.13
C ALA A 119 9.36 1.72 -7.13
N PRO A 120 8.13 1.15 -7.11
CA PRO A 120 7.69 0.23 -8.14
C PRO A 120 7.53 0.97 -9.46
#